data_AF-G8B840-F1
#
_entry.id   AF-G8B840-F1
#
_cell.length_a   1.000
_cell.length_b   1.000
_cell.length_c   1.000
_cell.angle_alpha   90.00
_cell.angle_beta   90.00
_cell.angle_gamma   90.00
#
_symmetry.space_group_name_H-M   'P 1'
#
loop_
_entity.id
_entity.type
_entity.pdbx_description
1 polymer ?
#
loop_
_entity_poly.entity_id
_entity_poly.type
_entity_poly.pdbx_seq_one_letter_code
_entity_poly.pdbx_strand_id
1 'polypeptide(L)'
;MSEQVEVAEAVPLPDARNKFPNPLANFSKGLGYPEWHPIDTRKEVGQLFKFGFYSTVGSYAFLYIWKRTTFKLEIPIAAITFLTVAKGVQSSVANLREKNDCWNTFWGLTAANTVVLSAAFRSMPPKHKIITGALGTSLATIVDRAYWAQSTSSPTADAKYELANENKDLPKQGFWDVWQRRPITQTVEELGVGRGIFKP
;
A
#
# COMPACT_ATOMS: atom_id res chain seq x y z
N MET A 1 32.23 -43.48 -26.06
CA MET A 1 32.04 -42.06 -25.75
C MET A 1 30.62 -41.71 -26.17
N SER A 2 29.68 -41.74 -25.23
CA SER A 2 28.27 -41.42 -25.48
C SER A 2 28.05 -39.94 -25.22
N GLU A 3 27.66 -39.20 -26.26
CA GLU A 3 27.26 -37.79 -26.19
C GLU A 3 26.22 -37.60 -25.08
N GLN A 4 26.58 -36.79 -24.09
CA GLN A 4 25.62 -36.25 -23.14
C GLN A 4 24.80 -35.21 -23.88
N VAL A 5 23.56 -35.57 -24.22
CA VAL A 5 22.55 -34.61 -24.64
C VAL A 5 22.36 -33.65 -23.47
N GLU A 6 22.84 -32.42 -23.59
CA GLU A 6 22.48 -31.32 -22.71
C GLU A 6 20.97 -31.10 -22.85
N VAL A 7 20.20 -31.82 -22.03
CA VAL A 7 18.80 -31.53 -21.81
C VAL A 7 18.80 -30.15 -21.17
N ALA A 8 18.52 -29.12 -21.96
CA ALA A 8 18.28 -27.78 -21.46
C ALA A 8 17.33 -27.91 -20.27
N GLU A 9 17.86 -27.64 -19.07
CA GLU A 9 17.12 -27.75 -17.83
C GLU A 9 15.96 -26.77 -17.95
N ALA A 10 14.78 -27.28 -18.31
CA ALA A 10 13.60 -26.46 -18.51
C ALA A 10 13.28 -25.85 -17.16
N VAL A 11 13.71 -24.60 -16.98
CA VAL A 11 13.52 -23.87 -15.74
C VAL A 11 12.02 -23.93 -15.45
N PRO A 12 11.60 -24.51 -14.31
CA PRO A 12 10.19 -24.75 -14.07
C PRO A 12 9.49 -23.41 -13.94
N LEU A 13 8.89 -22.93 -15.03
CA LEU A 13 8.15 -21.69 -15.01
C LEU A 13 6.81 -21.91 -14.30
N PRO A 14 6.32 -20.92 -13.54
CA PRO A 14 4.98 -21.00 -12.99
C PRO A 14 3.94 -21.14 -14.10
N ASP A 15 3.02 -22.09 -13.90
CA ASP A 15 1.87 -22.19 -14.77
C ASP A 15 0.87 -21.09 -14.41
N ALA A 16 0.96 -19.97 -15.13
CA ALA A 16 0.06 -18.84 -14.98
C ALA A 16 -1.40 -19.13 -15.40
N ARG A 17 -1.72 -20.33 -15.92
CA ARG A 17 -3.11 -20.68 -16.32
C ARG A 17 -4.09 -20.69 -15.15
N ASN A 18 -3.60 -20.92 -13.92
CA ASN A 18 -4.42 -21.09 -12.72
C ASN A 18 -4.02 -20.11 -11.60
N LYS A 19 -3.91 -18.81 -11.91
CA LYS A 19 -3.85 -17.76 -10.86
C LYS A 19 -5.23 -17.63 -10.19
N PHE A 20 -5.46 -18.38 -9.12
CA PHE A 20 -6.71 -18.28 -8.36
C PHE A 20 -6.64 -17.15 -7.34
N PRO A 21 -7.47 -16.09 -7.43
CA PRO A 21 -7.49 -15.03 -6.44
C PRO A 21 -8.04 -15.55 -5.09
N ASN A 22 -7.16 -15.79 -4.14
CA ASN A 22 -7.41 -15.93 -2.70
C ASN A 22 -7.10 -14.61 -1.94
N PRO A 23 -8.00 -13.61 -2.00
CA PRO A 23 -7.75 -12.25 -1.48
C PRO A 23 -7.41 -12.21 0.02
N LEU A 24 -7.81 -13.22 0.79
CA LEU A 24 -7.61 -13.29 2.24
C LEU A 24 -6.15 -13.55 2.62
N ALA A 25 -5.43 -14.34 1.84
CA ALA A 25 -4.03 -14.65 2.11
C ALA A 25 -3.07 -13.51 1.70
N ASN A 26 -3.43 -12.72 0.67
CA ASN A 26 -2.70 -11.51 0.33
C ASN A 26 -2.90 -10.40 1.35
N PHE A 27 -4.11 -10.30 1.90
CA PHE A 27 -4.40 -9.38 2.98
C PHE A 27 -3.52 -9.65 4.21
N SER A 28 -3.31 -10.93 4.57
CA SER A 28 -2.46 -11.30 5.71
C SER A 28 -0.97 -11.10 5.45
N LYS A 29 -0.45 -11.49 4.27
CA LYS A 29 0.97 -11.36 3.93
C LYS A 29 1.42 -9.95 3.54
N GLY A 30 0.53 -9.15 2.94
CA GLY A 30 0.86 -7.78 2.55
C GLY A 30 1.61 -7.59 1.28
N LEU A 31 1.38 -8.51 0.36
CA LEU A 31 1.92 -8.46 -0.97
C LEU A 31 1.18 -7.38 -1.76
N GLY A 32 1.91 -6.63 -2.60
CA GLY A 32 1.36 -5.62 -3.51
C GLY A 32 1.74 -4.18 -3.22
N TYR A 33 2.36 -3.89 -2.07
CA TYR A 33 2.94 -2.56 -1.86
C TYR A 33 4.14 -2.35 -2.80
N PRO A 34 4.30 -1.15 -3.39
CA PRO A 34 5.43 -0.84 -4.24
C PRO A 34 6.73 -0.85 -3.42
N GLU A 35 7.85 -1.15 -4.08
CA GLU A 35 9.17 -1.03 -3.48
C GLU A 35 9.38 0.39 -2.93
N TRP A 36 10.06 0.48 -1.78
CA TRP A 36 10.25 1.76 -1.13
C TRP A 36 11.31 2.59 -1.85
N HIS A 37 10.99 3.87 -2.04
CA HIS A 37 11.93 4.88 -2.50
C HIS A 37 11.83 6.11 -1.59
N PRO A 38 12.92 6.88 -1.44
CA PRO A 38 12.91 8.08 -0.60
C PRO A 38 11.84 9.08 -1.04
N ILE A 39 10.96 9.45 -0.11
CA ILE A 39 9.83 10.33 -0.38
C ILE A 39 10.16 11.76 0.04
N ASP A 40 10.03 12.72 -0.87
CA ASP A 40 10.09 14.16 -0.52
C ASP A 40 8.77 14.59 0.13
N THR A 41 8.74 14.45 1.46
CA THR A 41 7.56 14.75 2.28
C THR A 41 7.11 16.20 2.13
N ARG A 42 8.05 17.15 2.03
CA ARG A 42 7.74 18.58 1.92
C ARG A 42 7.07 18.88 0.60
N LYS A 43 7.57 18.30 -0.49
CA LYS A 43 7.00 18.49 -1.83
C LYS A 43 5.59 17.90 -1.92
N GLU A 44 5.40 16.66 -1.49
CA GLU A 44 4.08 16.00 -1.58
C GLU A 44 3.03 16.69 -0.70
N VAL A 45 3.36 16.99 0.56
CA VAL A 45 2.44 17.69 1.47
C VAL A 45 2.17 19.11 0.97
N GLY A 46 3.18 19.80 0.46
CA GLY A 46 3.04 21.15 -0.10
C GLY A 46 2.12 21.18 -1.33
N GLN A 47 2.23 20.20 -2.22
CA GLN A 47 1.33 20.05 -3.37
C GLN A 47 -0.10 19.77 -2.92
N LEU A 48 -0.29 18.85 -1.98
CA LEU A 48 -1.61 18.49 -1.45
C LEU A 48 -2.28 19.67 -0.74
N PHE A 49 -1.52 20.42 0.06
CA PHE A 49 -2.01 21.63 0.71
C PHE A 49 -2.43 22.69 -0.30
N LYS A 50 -1.57 23.01 -1.28
CA LYS A 50 -1.87 24.01 -2.31
C LYS A 50 -3.11 23.64 -3.09
N PHE A 51 -3.20 22.38 -3.53
CA PHE A 51 -4.36 21.88 -4.26
C PHE A 51 -5.65 22.02 -3.44
N GLY A 52 -5.64 21.55 -2.18
CA GLY A 52 -6.81 21.64 -1.31
C GLY A 52 -7.21 23.08 -1.00
N PHE A 53 -6.23 23.94 -0.69
CA PHE A 53 -6.45 25.35 -0.37
C PHE A 53 -7.03 26.10 -1.56
N TYR A 54 -6.39 26.03 -2.73
CA TYR A 54 -6.88 26.72 -3.92
C TYR A 54 -8.24 26.20 -4.39
N SER A 55 -8.50 24.89 -4.27
CA SER A 55 -9.81 24.32 -4.60
C SER A 55 -10.90 24.83 -3.66
N THR A 56 -10.61 24.96 -2.37
CA THR A 56 -11.56 25.46 -1.37
C THR A 56 -11.85 26.95 -1.58
N VAL A 57 -10.80 27.75 -1.77
CA VAL A 57 -10.94 29.19 -2.03
C VAL A 57 -11.66 29.43 -3.37
N GLY A 58 -11.30 28.69 -4.42
CA GLY A 58 -11.96 28.77 -5.72
C GLY A 58 -13.44 28.41 -5.64
N SER A 59 -13.78 27.34 -4.93
CA SER A 59 -15.17 26.93 -4.69
C SER A 59 -15.94 27.97 -3.88
N TYR A 60 -15.31 28.58 -2.88
CA TYR A 60 -15.89 29.69 -2.10
C TYR A 60 -16.16 30.91 -2.97
N ALA A 61 -15.18 31.34 -3.75
CA ALA A 61 -15.33 32.46 -4.67
C ALA A 61 -16.44 32.20 -5.69
N PHE A 62 -16.48 31.00 -6.27
CA PHE A 62 -17.51 30.62 -7.25
C PHE A 62 -18.93 30.64 -6.65
N LEU A 63 -19.12 30.03 -5.48
CA LEU A 63 -20.42 30.01 -4.81
C LEU A 63 -20.86 31.40 -4.35
N TYR A 64 -19.91 32.22 -3.92
CA TYR A 64 -20.18 33.60 -3.56
C TYR A 64 -20.59 34.44 -4.78
N ILE A 65 -19.92 34.30 -5.92
CA ILE A 65 -20.27 35.05 -7.14
C ILE A 65 -21.62 34.59 -7.70
N TRP A 66 -21.84 33.26 -7.79
CA TRP A 66 -23.04 32.72 -8.43
C TRP A 66 -24.29 32.84 -7.57
N LYS A 67 -24.24 32.39 -6.31
CA LYS A 67 -25.42 32.32 -5.43
C LYS A 67 -25.40 33.35 -4.30
N ARG A 68 -24.33 34.14 -4.14
CA ARG A 68 -24.12 35.01 -2.97
C ARG A 68 -24.21 34.26 -1.64
N THR A 69 -23.95 32.95 -1.67
CA THR A 69 -24.01 32.08 -0.50
C THR A 69 -22.62 31.90 0.08
N THR A 70 -22.50 32.05 1.39
CA THR A 70 -21.31 31.69 2.16
C THR A 70 -21.46 30.28 2.73
N PHE A 71 -20.41 29.46 2.71
CA PHE A 71 -20.38 28.19 3.43
C PHE A 71 -19.38 28.24 4.60
N LYS A 72 -19.55 27.33 5.56
CA LYS A 72 -18.67 27.20 6.72
C LYS A 72 -17.29 26.72 6.29
N LEU A 73 -16.30 27.63 6.26
CA LEU A 73 -14.92 27.34 5.87
C LEU A 73 -14.22 26.33 6.80
N GLU A 74 -14.69 26.20 8.03
CA GLU A 74 -14.13 25.30 9.05
C GLU A 74 -14.03 23.85 8.57
N ILE A 75 -15.07 23.33 7.90
CA ILE A 75 -15.13 21.94 7.46
C ILE A 75 -14.09 21.64 6.37
N PRO A 76 -14.02 22.38 5.26
CA PRO A 76 -13.00 22.12 4.24
C PRO A 76 -11.58 22.41 4.73
N ILE A 77 -11.36 23.41 5.61
CA ILE A 77 -10.05 23.61 6.23
C ILE A 77 -9.66 22.41 7.10
N ALA A 78 -10.59 21.85 7.87
CA ALA A 78 -10.37 20.65 8.64
C ALA A 78 -10.05 19.44 7.74
N ALA A 79 -10.72 19.30 6.58
CA ALA A 79 -10.44 18.25 5.62
C ALA A 79 -9.04 18.39 4.97
N ILE A 80 -8.63 19.60 4.60
CA ILE A 80 -7.26 19.85 4.09
C ILE A 80 -6.23 19.53 5.17
N THR A 81 -6.47 19.96 6.40
CA THR A 81 -5.60 19.70 7.54
C THR A 81 -5.48 18.19 7.79
N PHE A 82 -6.60 17.45 7.70
CA PHE A 82 -6.61 16.00 7.80
C PHE A 82 -5.69 15.36 6.76
N LEU A 83 -5.89 15.68 5.48
CA LEU A 83 -5.15 15.07 4.38
C LEU A 83 -3.66 15.40 4.43
N THR A 84 -3.31 16.65 4.75
CA THR A 84 -1.91 17.11 4.84
C THR A 84 -1.17 16.46 6.00
N VAL A 85 -1.78 16.38 7.19
CA VAL A 85 -1.18 15.67 8.33
C VAL A 85 -1.08 14.18 8.05
N ALA A 86 -2.13 13.56 7.49
CA ALA A 86 -2.13 12.14 7.18
C ALA A 86 -0.99 11.78 6.24
N LYS A 87 -0.88 12.50 5.11
CA LYS A 87 0.16 12.25 4.11
C LYS A 87 1.56 12.59 4.64
N GLY A 88 1.71 13.66 5.42
CA GLY A 88 2.99 14.05 6.01
C GLY A 88 3.52 13.01 6.97
N VAL A 89 2.67 12.51 7.88
CA VAL A 89 3.05 11.46 8.83
C VAL A 89 3.25 10.13 8.13
N GLN A 90 2.36 9.73 7.21
CA GLN A 90 2.52 8.51 6.41
C GLN A 90 3.87 8.47 5.70
N SER A 91 4.25 9.57 5.02
CA SER A 91 5.48 9.64 4.24
C SER A 91 6.72 9.71 5.16
N SER A 92 6.60 10.37 6.31
CA SER A 92 7.67 10.39 7.32
C SER A 92 7.91 9.01 7.92
N VAL A 93 6.84 8.28 8.27
CA VAL A 93 6.93 6.91 8.80
C VAL A 93 7.46 5.94 7.74
N ALA A 94 7.06 6.11 6.47
CA ALA A 94 7.61 5.33 5.36
C ALA A 94 9.12 5.55 5.22
N ASN A 95 9.59 6.80 5.30
CA ASN A 95 11.01 7.12 5.23
C ASN A 95 11.79 6.61 6.44
N LEU A 96 11.23 6.70 7.66
CA LEU A 96 11.90 6.20 8.87
C LEU A 96 12.02 4.68 8.91
N ARG A 97 11.06 3.97 8.31
CA ARG A 97 11.03 2.50 8.27
C ARG A 97 11.63 1.93 6.99
N GLU A 98 11.98 2.80 6.04
CA GLU A 98 12.43 2.45 4.69
C GLU A 98 11.57 1.36 4.03
N LYS A 99 10.26 1.40 4.30
CA LYS A 99 9.34 0.33 3.94
C LYS A 99 7.94 0.87 3.68
N ASN A 100 7.33 0.40 2.59
CA ASN A 100 5.94 0.66 2.24
C ASN A 100 5.03 -0.43 2.79
N ASP A 101 4.25 -0.11 3.82
CA ASP A 101 3.25 -1.01 4.42
C ASP A 101 1.99 -0.22 4.81
N CYS A 102 0.88 -0.93 5.05
CA CYS A 102 -0.36 -0.39 5.64
C CYS A 102 -0.14 0.35 6.96
N TRP A 103 0.91 0.00 7.70
CA TRP A 103 1.29 0.67 8.94
C TRP A 103 1.61 2.15 8.75
N ASN A 104 2.12 2.55 7.59
CA ASN A 104 2.38 3.96 7.29
C ASN A 104 1.06 4.72 7.21
N THR A 105 0.06 4.15 6.54
CA THR A 105 -1.30 4.67 6.43
C THR A 105 -1.97 4.72 7.81
N PHE A 106 -1.82 3.68 8.62
CA PHE A 106 -2.36 3.62 9.98
C PHE A 106 -1.85 4.78 10.86
N TRP A 107 -0.54 5.00 10.92
CA TRP A 107 0.05 6.08 11.72
C TRP A 107 -0.29 7.45 11.16
N GLY A 108 -0.32 7.60 9.83
CA GLY A 108 -0.76 8.83 9.17
C GLY A 108 -2.18 9.23 9.57
N LEU A 109 -3.14 8.31 9.41
CA LEU A 109 -4.54 8.55 9.72
C LEU A 109 -4.78 8.73 11.22
N THR A 110 -4.05 8.02 12.08
CA THR A 110 -4.12 8.21 13.53
C THR A 110 -3.76 9.64 13.90
N ALA A 111 -2.60 10.12 13.44
CA ALA A 111 -2.16 11.48 13.73
C ALA A 111 -3.12 12.54 13.18
N ALA A 112 -3.61 12.35 11.95
CA ALA A 112 -4.57 13.26 11.32
C ALA A 112 -5.91 13.31 12.07
N ASN A 113 -6.44 12.15 12.47
CA ASN A 113 -7.66 12.07 13.29
C ASN A 113 -7.45 12.77 14.64
N THR A 114 -6.33 12.54 15.31
CA THR A 114 -6.03 13.21 16.59
C THR A 114 -6.02 14.73 16.46
N VAL A 115 -5.35 15.26 15.42
CA VAL A 115 -5.29 16.71 15.18
C VAL A 115 -6.68 17.28 14.88
N VAL A 116 -7.39 16.68 13.92
CA VAL A 116 -8.66 17.24 13.43
C VAL A 116 -9.80 17.07 14.43
N LEU A 117 -9.93 15.91 15.07
CA LEU A 117 -10.95 15.68 16.09
C LEU A 117 -10.71 16.55 17.34
N SER A 118 -9.46 16.89 17.65
CA SER A 118 -9.13 17.79 18.76
C SER A 118 -9.37 19.27 18.41
N ALA A 119 -8.91 19.70 17.24
CA ALA A 119 -8.92 21.12 16.86
C ALA A 119 -10.25 21.59 16.26
N ALA A 120 -10.84 20.81 15.35
CA ALA A 120 -12.05 21.19 14.60
C ALA A 120 -13.33 20.73 15.30
N PHE A 121 -13.33 19.55 15.94
CA PHE A 121 -14.52 19.00 16.60
C PHE A 121 -14.46 19.17 18.13
N ARG A 122 -14.20 20.39 18.60
CA ARG A 122 -14.01 20.68 20.03
C ARG A 122 -15.20 20.26 20.90
N SER A 123 -16.42 20.46 20.40
CA SER A 123 -17.68 20.13 21.10
C SER A 123 -17.98 18.64 21.21
N MET A 124 -17.26 17.78 20.48
CA MET A 124 -17.49 16.33 20.54
C MET A 124 -16.96 15.74 21.87
N PRO A 125 -17.73 14.88 22.56
CA PRO A 125 -17.24 14.18 23.75
C PRO A 125 -15.97 13.34 23.47
N PRO A 126 -15.01 13.25 24.41
CA PRO A 126 -13.77 12.50 24.22
C PRO A 126 -13.97 11.04 23.80
N LYS A 127 -14.99 10.37 24.36
CA LYS A 127 -15.35 8.98 24.00
C LYS A 127 -15.66 8.84 22.51
N HIS A 128 -16.42 9.78 21.94
CA HIS A 128 -16.76 9.74 20.52
C HIS A 128 -15.55 10.05 19.64
N LYS A 129 -14.67 10.97 20.05
CA LYS A 129 -13.42 11.24 19.33
C LYS A 129 -12.54 9.99 19.22
N ILE A 130 -12.39 9.25 20.32
CA ILE A 130 -11.59 8.02 20.34
C ILE A 130 -12.22 6.95 19.45
N ILE A 131 -13.54 6.72 19.58
CA ILE A 131 -14.24 5.71 18.79
C ILE A 131 -14.21 6.06 17.30
N THR A 132 -14.52 7.30 16.93
CA THR A 132 -14.49 7.77 15.54
C THR A 132 -13.08 7.71 14.96
N GLY A 133 -12.06 8.12 15.71
CA GLY A 133 -10.67 8.02 15.29
C GLY A 133 -10.23 6.58 15.10
N ALA A 134 -10.52 5.70 16.06
CA ALA A 134 -10.16 4.28 16.00
C ALA A 134 -10.87 3.56 14.85
N LEU A 135 -12.19 3.75 14.69
CA LEU A 135 -12.97 3.16 13.61
C LEU A 135 -12.53 3.69 12.24
N GLY A 136 -12.37 5.01 12.12
CA GLY A 136 -11.95 5.67 10.87
C GLY A 136 -10.58 5.19 10.42
N THR A 137 -9.60 5.19 11.32
CA THR A 137 -8.24 4.69 11.02
C THR A 137 -8.28 3.19 10.68
N SER A 138 -8.99 2.37 11.46
CA SER A 138 -9.00 0.91 11.26
C SER A 138 -9.62 0.54 9.92
N LEU A 139 -10.80 1.08 9.61
CA LEU A 139 -11.50 0.82 8.35
C LEU A 139 -10.67 1.27 7.15
N ALA A 140 -10.12 2.49 7.19
CA ALA A 140 -9.32 3.00 6.08
C ALA A 140 -8.01 2.21 5.89
N THR A 141 -7.38 1.75 6.98
CA THR A 141 -6.18 0.89 6.89
C THR A 141 -6.52 -0.49 6.29
N ILE A 142 -7.67 -1.06 6.65
CA ILE A 142 -8.16 -2.32 6.06
C ILE A 142 -8.43 -2.13 4.57
N VAL A 143 -9.07 -1.02 4.17
CA VAL A 143 -9.34 -0.71 2.77
C VAL A 143 -8.04 -0.51 1.98
N ASP A 144 -7.07 0.25 2.52
CA ASP A 144 -5.74 0.39 1.90
C ASP A 144 -5.08 -0.98 1.70
N ARG A 145 -5.09 -1.80 2.75
CA ARG A 145 -4.53 -3.15 2.69
C ARG A 145 -5.24 -4.03 1.67
N ALA A 146 -6.57 -3.97 1.60
CA ALA A 146 -7.36 -4.73 0.64
C ALA A 146 -7.10 -4.28 -0.80
N TYR A 147 -6.95 -2.97 -1.03
CA TYR A 147 -6.61 -2.41 -2.33
C TYR A 147 -5.25 -2.92 -2.82
N TRP A 148 -4.22 -2.84 -1.99
CA TRP A 148 -2.89 -3.32 -2.35
C TRP A 148 -2.84 -4.85 -2.48
N ALA A 149 -3.57 -5.59 -1.65
CA ALA A 149 -3.67 -7.05 -1.77
C ALA A 149 -4.20 -7.49 -3.14
N GLN A 150 -5.10 -6.71 -3.77
CA GLN A 150 -5.64 -6.97 -5.10
C GLN A 150 -4.68 -6.56 -6.23
N SER A 151 -3.81 -5.57 -6.02
CA SER A 151 -2.87 -5.05 -7.03
C SER A 151 -1.82 -6.07 -7.52
N THR A 152 -1.55 -7.12 -6.73
CA THR A 152 -0.65 -8.25 -7.06
C THR A 152 -1.13 -9.14 -8.21
N SER A 153 -2.34 -8.90 -8.72
CA SER A 153 -2.90 -9.61 -9.88
C SER A 153 -2.58 -8.92 -11.21
N SER A 154 -1.75 -7.88 -11.21
CA SER A 154 -1.42 -7.11 -12.43
C SER A 154 -0.39 -7.82 -13.34
N PRO A 155 -0.46 -7.60 -14.67
CA PRO A 155 0.45 -8.22 -15.65
C PRO A 155 1.93 -7.87 -15.48
N THR A 156 2.24 -6.76 -14.82
CA THR A 156 3.63 -6.31 -14.58
C THR A 156 4.35 -7.11 -13.50
N ALA A 157 3.61 -7.79 -12.60
CA ALA A 157 4.15 -8.68 -11.58
C ALA A 157 4.02 -10.17 -11.97
N ASP A 158 3.79 -10.44 -13.26
CA ASP A 158 3.68 -11.79 -13.79
C ASP A 158 5.09 -12.33 -14.06
N ALA A 159 5.49 -13.44 -13.42
CA ALA A 159 6.83 -14.01 -13.59
C ALA A 159 7.17 -14.32 -15.06
N LYS A 160 6.14 -14.57 -15.90
CA LYS A 160 6.28 -14.71 -17.35
C LYS A 160 6.61 -13.38 -18.06
N TYR A 161 6.07 -12.27 -17.58
CA TYR A 161 6.36 -10.92 -18.09
C TYR A 161 7.77 -10.45 -17.68
N GLU A 162 8.16 -10.70 -16.43
CA GLU A 162 9.50 -10.35 -15.92
C GLU A 162 10.62 -11.17 -16.60
N LEU A 163 10.44 -12.49 -16.78
CA LEU A 163 11.40 -13.33 -17.51
C LEU A 163 11.53 -12.91 -18.98
N ALA A 164 10.41 -12.54 -19.63
CA ALA A 164 10.41 -12.17 -21.05
C ALA A 164 11.02 -10.80 -21.33
N ASN A 165 10.99 -9.87 -20.36
CA ASN A 165 11.37 -8.47 -20.60
C ASN A 165 12.61 -8.00 -19.82
N GLU A 166 12.95 -8.60 -18.66
CA GLU A 166 13.99 -8.06 -17.79
C GLU A 166 15.27 -8.90 -17.66
N ASN A 167 15.37 -10.11 -18.25
CA ASN A 167 16.57 -10.98 -18.16
C ASN A 167 17.14 -11.12 -16.73
N LYS A 168 16.29 -11.02 -15.72
CA LYS A 168 16.64 -11.22 -14.30
C LYS A 168 16.34 -12.66 -13.90
N ASP A 169 17.08 -13.16 -12.90
CA ASP A 169 16.76 -14.43 -12.24
C ASP A 169 15.27 -14.46 -11.89
N LEU A 170 14.63 -15.62 -12.12
CA LEU A 170 13.20 -15.77 -11.91
C LEU A 170 12.81 -15.26 -10.51
N PRO A 171 11.76 -14.41 -10.42
CA PRO A 171 11.29 -13.95 -9.13
C PRO A 171 10.92 -15.17 -8.27
N LYS A 172 11.20 -15.07 -6.96
CA LYS A 172 10.68 -16.04 -5.96
C LYS A 172 9.22 -16.30 -6.27
N GLN A 173 8.78 -17.56 -6.18
CA GLN A 173 7.40 -17.92 -6.49
C GLN A 173 6.44 -16.95 -5.80
N GLY A 174 5.75 -16.15 -6.62
CA GLY A 174 4.73 -15.24 -6.16
C GLY A 174 3.58 -16.03 -5.54
N PHE A 175 2.79 -15.40 -4.68
CA PHE A 175 1.68 -16.10 -4.03
C PHE A 175 0.65 -16.68 -5.01
N TRP A 176 0.48 -16.04 -6.18
CA TRP A 176 -0.43 -16.48 -7.24
C TRP A 176 0.14 -17.51 -8.19
N ASP A 177 1.44 -17.74 -8.13
CA ASP A 177 2.13 -18.56 -9.09
C ASP A 177 2.01 -20.03 -8.69
N VAL A 178 1.40 -20.85 -9.54
CA VAL A 178 1.36 -22.30 -9.33
C VAL A 178 2.58 -22.92 -10.00
N TRP A 179 3.54 -23.37 -9.20
CA TRP A 179 4.74 -24.06 -9.69
C TRP A 179 4.53 -25.56 -9.61
N GLN A 180 4.93 -26.29 -10.66
CA GLN A 180 4.93 -27.76 -10.64
C GLN A 180 5.97 -28.32 -9.64
N ARG A 181 7.08 -27.59 -9.44
CA ARG A 181 8.11 -27.87 -8.42
C ARG A 181 8.63 -26.56 -7.85
N ARG A 182 8.55 -26.40 -6.52
CA ARG A 182 9.13 -25.24 -5.83
C ARG A 182 10.65 -25.38 -5.73
N PRO A 183 11.43 -24.28 -5.83
CA PRO A 183 12.85 -24.33 -5.51
C PRO A 183 13.07 -24.74 -4.03
N ILE A 184 13.98 -25.68 -3.79
CA ILE A 184 14.34 -26.11 -2.42
C ILE A 184 14.92 -24.93 -1.63
N THR A 185 15.67 -24.04 -2.27
CA THR A 185 16.22 -22.82 -1.68
C THR A 185 15.14 -21.91 -1.09
N GLN A 186 14.06 -21.67 -1.83
CA GLN A 186 12.92 -20.88 -1.37
C GLN A 186 12.19 -21.57 -0.20
N THR A 187 12.06 -22.90 -0.26
CA THR A 187 11.41 -23.68 0.80
C THR A 187 12.20 -23.63 2.11
N VAL A 188 13.53 -23.71 2.04
CA VAL A 188 14.44 -23.59 3.18
C VAL A 188 14.41 -22.16 3.77
N GLU A 189 14.31 -21.14 2.93
CA GLU A 189 14.24 -19.74 3.37
C GLU A 189 12.91 -19.42 4.08
N GLU A 190 11.79 -19.97 3.59
CA GLU A 190 10.46 -19.73 4.18
C GLU A 190 10.17 -20.57 5.43
N LEU A 191 10.61 -21.84 5.46
CA LEU A 191 10.28 -22.78 6.55
C LEU A 191 11.43 -22.99 7.55
N GLY A 192 12.65 -22.55 7.21
CA GLY A 192 13.86 -22.83 7.97
C GLY A 192 14.40 -24.25 7.73
N VAL A 193 15.67 -24.46 8.09
CA VAL A 193 16.29 -25.80 8.06
C VAL A 193 15.79 -26.61 9.27
N GLY A 194 15.31 -27.83 9.04
CA GLY A 194 14.78 -28.71 10.08
C GLY A 194 13.44 -29.36 9.71
N ARG A 195 12.87 -30.18 10.61
CA ARG A 195 11.58 -30.88 10.44
C ARG A 195 11.45 -31.68 9.13
N GLY A 196 12.56 -32.28 8.67
CA GLY A 196 12.63 -33.05 7.43
C GLY A 196 12.99 -32.25 6.17
N ILE A 197 13.23 -30.94 6.28
CA ILE A 197 13.75 -30.08 5.20
C ILE A 197 15.25 -29.89 5.39
N PHE A 198 16.05 -30.41 4.45
CA PHE A 198 17.50 -30.34 4.48
C PHE A 198 18.00 -29.34 3.43
N LYS A 199 19.03 -28.58 3.79
CA LYS A 199 19.81 -27.80 2.82
C LYS A 199 20.88 -28.75 2.24
N PRO A 200 20.96 -28.95 0.91
CA PRO A 200 22.06 -29.69 0.31
C PRO A 200 23.40 -28.97 0.50
#